data_AF-U4PQT8-F1
#
_entry.id   AF-U4PQT8-F1
#
_cell.length_a   1.000
_cell.length_b   1.000
_cell.length_c   1.000
_cell.angle_alpha   90.00
_cell.angle_beta   90.00
_cell.angle_gamma   90.00
#
_symmetry.space_group_name_H-M   'P 1'
#
loop_
_entity.id
_entity.type
_entity.pdbx_description
1 polymer ?
#
loop_
_entity_poly.entity_id
_entity_poly.type
_entity_poly.pdbx_seq_one_letter_code
_entity_poly.pdbx_strand_id
1 'polypeptide(L)'
;MITAVDVSQKILVMTFRATLGNTQLGEEVLNFLVAKKQFFDVGKVFEFFYDAYLALWRAGLEQEIRSLKYRYPDYELWVTGHSLGASLASVGASWVVKAGIFNPDSVKVFTAGQPRTGDYNYALWHQNTFAYSFRVVHHHDIVPHVPLQNAPVDHDRMYHHRTEVWYNNDMSVGSSYQICPEADGLYCVNQQVDLSWNDHTHYFNTDLNVYGDLGCPKK
;
A
#
# COMPACT_ATOMS: atom_id res chain seq x y z
N MET A 1 9.77 -9.24 -1.42
CA MET A 1 10.02 -7.95 -0.78
C MET A 1 11.48 -7.63 -0.96
N ILE A 2 11.82 -6.38 -1.24
CA ILE A 2 13.18 -5.93 -1.55
C ILE A 2 13.46 -4.73 -0.65
N THR A 3 14.61 -4.73 0.02
CA THR A 3 15.16 -3.50 0.60
C THR A 3 16.23 -2.94 -0.32
N ALA A 4 16.28 -1.61 -0.46
CA ALA A 4 17.30 -0.92 -1.24
C ALA A 4 17.82 0.31 -0.48
N VAL A 5 19.03 0.74 -0.83
CA VAL A 5 19.68 1.90 -0.21
C VAL A 5 20.07 2.89 -1.30
N ASP A 6 19.52 4.10 -1.24
CA ASP A 6 19.97 5.23 -2.03
C ASP A 6 20.81 6.16 -1.15
N VAL A 7 22.13 6.06 -1.32
CA VAL A 7 23.09 6.89 -0.57
C VAL A 7 23.13 8.34 -1.02
N SER A 8 22.69 8.63 -2.25
CA SER A 8 22.69 9.99 -2.81
C SER A 8 21.56 10.82 -2.23
N GLN A 9 20.38 10.20 -2.06
CA GLN A 9 19.21 10.83 -1.48
C GLN A 9 19.06 10.57 0.02
N LYS A 10 19.91 9.70 0.60
CA LYS A 10 19.84 9.23 1.99
C LYS A 10 18.52 8.55 2.33
N ILE A 11 18.14 7.57 1.51
CA ILE A 11 16.86 6.84 1.61
C ILE A 11 17.11 5.34 1.74
N LEU A 12 16.38 4.71 2.64
CA LEU A 12 16.13 3.27 2.66
C LEU A 12 14.78 3.02 2.00
N VAL A 13 14.72 2.09 1.06
CA VAL A 13 13.46 1.72 0.41
C VAL A 13 13.04 0.33 0.88
N MET A 14 11.80 0.19 1.31
CA MET A 14 11.17 -1.10 1.62
C MET A 14 10.00 -1.31 0.65
N THR A 15 10.14 -2.24 -0.29
CA THR A 15 9.11 -2.51 -1.31
C THR A 15 8.51 -3.91 -1.18
N PHE A 16 7.18 -3.96 -1.31
CA PHE A 16 6.38 -5.17 -1.28
C PHE A 16 5.75 -5.42 -2.65
N ARG A 17 5.96 -6.65 -3.14
CA ARG A 17 5.42 -7.10 -4.43
C ARG A 17 3.97 -7.56 -4.26
N ALA A 18 3.17 -7.38 -5.31
CA ALA A 18 1.92 -8.08 -5.51
C ALA A 18 2.12 -9.62 -5.62
N THR A 19 1.02 -10.38 -5.59
CA THR A 19 1.03 -11.82 -5.89
C THR A 19 1.42 -12.08 -7.35
N LEU A 20 2.23 -13.10 -7.59
CA LEU A 20 2.38 -13.68 -8.92
C LEU A 20 1.18 -14.57 -9.20
N GLY A 21 0.35 -14.21 -10.16
CA GLY A 21 -0.73 -15.08 -10.60
C GLY A 21 -1.61 -14.41 -11.64
N ASN A 22 -2.33 -15.25 -12.38
CA ASN A 22 -3.41 -14.79 -13.26
C ASN A 22 -4.41 -13.94 -12.45
N THR A 23 -5.13 -13.03 -13.11
CA THR A 23 -6.11 -12.09 -12.51
C THR A 23 -7.05 -12.78 -11.50
N GLN A 24 -7.48 -14.00 -11.83
CA GLN A 24 -8.32 -14.85 -11.02
C GLN A 24 -7.72 -15.17 -9.63
N LEU A 25 -6.40 -15.37 -9.52
CA LEU A 25 -5.73 -15.59 -8.24
C LEU A 25 -5.74 -14.32 -7.37
N GLY A 26 -5.69 -13.15 -8.00
CA GLY A 26 -5.82 -11.86 -7.31
C GLY A 26 -7.23 -11.64 -6.77
N GLU A 27 -8.26 -11.98 -7.54
CA GLU A 27 -9.66 -11.93 -7.12
C GLU A 27 -9.95 -12.93 -5.98
N GLU A 28 -9.42 -14.16 -6.08
CA GLU A 28 -9.56 -15.16 -5.02
C GLU A 28 -8.92 -14.71 -3.71
N VAL A 29 -7.81 -13.96 -3.77
CA VAL A 29 -7.16 -13.43 -2.55
C VAL A 29 -8.08 -12.47 -1.79
N LEU A 30 -8.96 -11.74 -2.47
CA LEU A 30 -9.91 -10.83 -1.84
C LEU A 30 -10.94 -11.56 -0.96
N ASN A 31 -11.24 -12.83 -1.24
CA ASN A 31 -12.12 -13.65 -0.40
C ASN A 31 -11.50 -13.96 0.97
N PHE A 32 -10.17 -13.81 1.13
CA PHE A 32 -9.52 -13.96 2.44
C PHE A 32 -9.57 -12.68 3.28
N LEU A 33 -10.08 -11.57 2.75
CA LEU A 33 -10.21 -10.29 3.46
C LEU A 33 -11.52 -10.24 4.26
N VAL A 34 -11.66 -11.18 5.19
CA VAL A 34 -12.82 -11.32 6.08
C VAL A 34 -12.39 -11.27 7.55
N ALA A 35 -11.48 -12.16 7.94
CA ALA A 35 -10.95 -12.19 9.31
C ALA A 35 -9.94 -11.05 9.52
N LYS A 36 -9.95 -10.47 10.73
CA LYS A 36 -9.01 -9.40 11.12
C LYS A 36 -8.28 -9.76 12.41
N LYS A 37 -7.00 -9.39 12.50
CA LYS A 37 -6.17 -9.53 13.70
C LYS A 37 -5.91 -8.17 14.32
N GLN A 38 -5.86 -8.15 15.65
CA GLN A 38 -5.49 -6.97 16.42
C GLN A 38 -4.07 -6.51 16.01
N PHE A 39 -3.96 -5.26 15.56
CA PHE A 39 -2.72 -4.64 15.17
C PHE A 39 -2.23 -3.75 16.31
N PHE A 40 -1.36 -4.31 17.15
CA PHE A 40 -0.89 -3.65 18.38
C PHE A 40 -2.09 -3.10 19.18
N ASP A 41 -2.05 -1.84 19.59
CA ASP A 41 -3.03 -1.10 20.38
C ASP A 41 -3.88 -0.11 19.54
N VAL A 42 -3.83 -0.17 18.20
CA VAL A 42 -4.35 0.92 17.34
C VAL A 42 -5.52 0.55 16.44
N GLY A 43 -5.88 -0.74 16.33
CA GLY A 43 -6.99 -1.21 15.51
C GLY A 43 -6.77 -2.64 15.03
N LYS A 44 -7.43 -3.03 13.96
CA LYS A 44 -7.28 -4.36 13.34
C LYS A 44 -6.93 -4.25 11.87
N VAL A 45 -6.08 -5.16 11.41
CA VAL A 45 -5.77 -5.35 9.98
C VAL A 45 -6.29 -6.71 9.53
N PHE A 46 -6.57 -6.87 8.24
CA PHE A 46 -6.97 -8.19 7.73
C PHE A 46 -5.91 -9.25 8.05
N GLU A 47 -6.36 -10.41 8.50
CA GLU A 47 -5.52 -11.53 8.93
C GLU A 47 -4.54 -11.93 7.84
N PHE A 48 -4.98 -11.95 6.57
CA PHE A 48 -4.14 -12.18 5.41
C PHE A 48 -2.92 -11.24 5.38
N PHE A 49 -3.12 -9.92 5.49
CA PHE A 49 -2.04 -8.95 5.47
C PHE A 49 -1.15 -9.05 6.71
N TYR A 50 -1.76 -9.30 7.88
CA TYR A 50 -1.02 -9.49 9.13
C TYR A 50 -0.06 -10.68 9.03
N ASP A 51 -0.56 -11.85 8.65
CA ASP A 51 0.20 -13.08 8.61
C ASP A 51 1.25 -13.06 7.51
N ALA A 52 0.91 -12.53 6.34
CA ALA A 52 1.86 -12.35 5.25
C ALA A 52 3.01 -11.42 5.66
N TYR A 53 2.71 -10.29 6.31
CA TYR A 53 3.75 -9.40 6.81
C TYR A 53 4.58 -10.07 7.92
N LEU A 54 3.94 -10.72 8.90
CA LEU A 54 4.63 -11.38 10.00
C LEU A 54 5.55 -12.52 9.52
N ALA A 55 5.16 -13.24 8.49
CA ALA A 55 6.01 -14.24 7.84
C ALA A 55 7.27 -13.59 7.24
N LEU A 56 7.12 -12.47 6.50
CA LEU A 56 8.26 -11.72 5.97
C LEU A 56 9.15 -11.14 7.09
N TRP A 57 8.53 -10.61 8.14
CA TRP A 57 9.20 -10.08 9.32
C TRP A 57 10.15 -11.11 9.94
N ARG A 58 9.62 -12.31 10.21
CA ARG A 58 10.35 -13.43 10.81
C ARG A 58 11.35 -14.09 9.87
N ALA A 59 11.16 -13.99 8.56
CA ALA A 59 12.03 -14.57 7.55
C ALA A 59 13.32 -13.75 7.30
N GLY A 60 13.57 -12.68 8.06
CA GLY A 60 14.83 -11.93 8.01
C GLY A 60 14.67 -10.42 7.86
N LEU A 61 13.47 -9.93 7.50
CA LEU A 61 13.23 -8.48 7.35
C LEU A 61 13.54 -7.71 8.63
N GLU A 62 13.22 -8.27 9.79
CA GLU A 62 13.54 -7.63 11.07
C GLU A 62 15.04 -7.34 11.20
N GLN A 63 15.87 -8.36 10.95
CA GLN A 63 17.31 -8.24 11.07
C GLN A 63 17.87 -7.25 10.06
N GLU A 64 17.39 -7.31 8.82
CA GLU A 64 17.82 -6.44 7.73
C GLU A 64 17.49 -4.97 8.01
N ILE A 65 16.24 -4.66 8.36
CA ILE A 65 15.81 -3.27 8.64
C ILE A 65 16.52 -2.69 9.86
N ARG A 66 16.72 -3.48 10.93
CA ARG A 66 17.50 -3.03 12.09
C ARG A 66 18.96 -2.77 11.73
N SER A 67 19.56 -3.62 10.91
CA SER A 67 20.95 -3.46 10.46
C SER A 67 21.12 -2.22 9.58
N LEU A 68 20.18 -1.97 8.66
CA LEU A 68 20.17 -0.78 7.82
C LEU A 68 19.97 0.49 8.65
N LYS A 69 19.03 0.48 9.60
CA LYS A 69 18.83 1.63 10.51
C LYS A 69 20.06 1.91 11.37
N TYR A 70 20.75 0.88 11.85
CA TYR A 70 22.00 1.05 12.59
C TYR A 70 23.11 1.65 11.72
N ARG A 71 23.25 1.17 10.48
CA ARG A 71 24.27 1.64 9.55
C ARG A 71 24.00 3.04 9.01
N TYR A 72 22.73 3.40 8.85
CA TYR A 72 22.26 4.65 8.26
C TYR A 72 21.23 5.33 9.19
N PRO A 73 21.65 5.81 10.38
CA PRO A 73 20.73 6.31 11.40
C PRO A 73 19.92 7.53 10.94
N ASP A 74 20.48 8.34 10.04
CA ASP A 74 19.87 9.59 9.57
C ASP A 74 19.09 9.45 8.26
N TYR A 75 18.95 8.23 7.72
CA TYR A 75 18.24 8.00 6.46
C TYR A 75 16.73 7.92 6.69
N GLU A 76 15.96 8.47 5.75
CA GLU A 76 14.51 8.27 5.68
C GLU A 76 14.18 6.84 5.24
N LEU A 77 13.02 6.34 5.64
CA LEU A 77 12.46 5.08 5.14
C LEU A 77 11.29 5.37 4.21
N TRP A 78 11.41 4.96 2.95
CA TRP A 78 10.36 5.02 1.96
C TRP A 78 9.76 3.63 1.78
N VAL A 79 8.46 3.50 2.01
CA VAL A 79 7.75 2.23 1.96
C VAL A 79 6.77 2.25 0.81
N THR A 80 6.84 1.24 -0.06
CA THR A 80 5.99 1.19 -1.24
C THR A 80 5.55 -0.21 -1.62
N GLY A 81 4.52 -0.28 -2.45
CA GLY A 81 4.00 -1.51 -3.00
C GLY A 81 2.85 -1.22 -3.95
N HIS A 82 2.57 -2.21 -4.80
CA HIS A 82 1.43 -2.22 -5.72
C HIS A 82 0.47 -3.34 -5.34
N SER A 83 -0.84 -3.14 -5.54
CA SER A 83 -1.87 -4.16 -5.29
C SER A 83 -1.86 -4.67 -3.84
N LEU A 84 -1.85 -5.98 -3.61
CA LEU A 84 -1.68 -6.56 -2.28
C LEU A 84 -0.39 -6.09 -1.59
N GLY A 85 0.67 -5.85 -2.37
CA GLY A 85 1.91 -5.26 -1.89
C GLY A 85 1.71 -3.86 -1.31
N ALA A 86 0.75 -3.09 -1.80
CA ALA A 86 0.42 -1.78 -1.24
C ALA A 86 -0.18 -1.89 0.18
N SER A 87 -1.03 -2.88 0.45
CA SER A 87 -1.51 -3.12 1.82
C SER A 87 -0.39 -3.60 2.74
N LEU A 88 0.49 -4.48 2.24
CA LEU A 88 1.70 -4.88 2.98
C LEU A 88 2.64 -3.70 3.26
N ALA A 89 2.73 -2.72 2.35
CA ALA A 89 3.48 -1.50 2.56
C ALA A 89 2.90 -0.65 3.70
N SER A 90 1.56 -0.49 3.74
CA SER A 90 0.89 0.18 4.88
C SER A 90 1.15 -0.54 6.19
N VAL A 91 0.98 -1.86 6.22
CA VAL A 91 1.26 -2.69 7.41
C VAL A 91 2.72 -2.57 7.82
N GLY A 92 3.66 -2.65 6.88
CA GLY A 92 5.09 -2.60 7.16
C GLY A 92 5.57 -1.27 7.69
N ALA A 93 5.15 -0.16 7.08
CA ALA A 93 5.42 1.18 7.60
C ALA A 93 4.88 1.33 9.02
N SER A 94 3.64 0.88 9.25
CA SER A 94 3.01 0.87 10.58
C SER A 94 3.81 0.05 11.58
N TRP A 95 4.28 -1.13 11.17
CA TRP A 95 4.96 -2.09 12.05
C TRP A 95 6.31 -1.57 12.51
N VAL A 96 7.12 -0.99 11.62
CA VAL A 96 8.46 -0.48 12.00
C VAL A 96 8.37 0.72 12.95
N VAL A 97 7.29 1.50 12.86
CA VAL A 97 6.97 2.57 13.82
C VAL A 97 6.50 1.98 15.15
N LYS A 98 5.54 1.05 15.15
CA LYS A 98 5.04 0.41 16.38
C LYS A 98 6.10 -0.40 17.10
N ALA A 99 7.08 -0.96 16.39
CA ALA A 99 8.23 -1.65 16.93
C ALA A 99 9.36 -0.72 17.44
N GLY A 100 9.19 0.61 17.31
CA GLY A 100 10.15 1.61 17.78
C GLY A 100 11.45 1.68 16.99
N ILE A 101 11.45 1.25 15.73
CA ILE A 101 12.66 1.22 14.88
C ILE A 101 12.83 2.54 14.13
N PHE A 102 11.72 3.12 13.67
CA PHE A 102 11.70 4.42 12.99
C PHE A 102 10.74 5.37 13.70
N ASN A 103 11.10 6.65 13.69
CA ASN A 103 10.18 7.72 14.04
C ASN A 103 9.22 7.94 12.86
N PRO A 104 7.91 8.17 13.10
CA PRO A 104 6.94 8.40 12.04
C PRO A 104 7.35 9.48 11.03
N ASP A 105 7.94 10.58 11.50
CA ASP A 105 8.38 11.71 10.67
C ASP A 105 9.49 11.35 9.66
N SER A 106 10.20 10.24 9.91
CA SER A 106 11.24 9.73 9.01
C SER A 106 10.73 8.66 8.04
N VAL A 107 9.43 8.37 8.04
CA VAL A 107 8.81 7.34 7.21
C VAL A 107 7.86 7.99 6.19
N LYS A 108 8.05 7.66 4.91
CA LYS A 108 7.16 8.05 3.82
C LYS A 108 6.52 6.80 3.22
N VAL A 109 5.21 6.85 3.00
CA VAL A 109 4.43 5.74 2.44
C VAL A 109 3.85 6.18 1.11
N PHE A 110 4.14 5.41 0.08
CA PHE A 110 3.62 5.64 -1.27
C PHE A 110 3.14 4.32 -1.85
N THR A 111 1.86 4.20 -2.16
CA THR A 111 1.27 2.96 -2.64
C THR A 111 0.52 3.14 -3.95
N ALA A 112 0.40 2.07 -4.74
CA ALA A 112 -0.34 2.06 -5.99
C ALA A 112 -1.44 0.98 -5.93
N GLY A 113 -2.69 1.35 -6.19
CA GLY A 113 -3.80 0.40 -6.27
C GLY A 113 -4.01 -0.37 -4.96
N GLN A 114 -3.98 0.35 -3.83
CA GLN A 114 -4.05 -0.26 -2.50
C GLN A 114 -5.48 -0.70 -2.17
N PRO A 115 -5.73 -1.97 -1.81
CA PRO A 115 -7.02 -2.38 -1.25
C PRO A 115 -7.19 -1.91 0.20
N ARG A 116 -8.42 -1.85 0.72
CA ARG A 116 -8.64 -1.50 2.13
C ARG A 116 -7.92 -2.50 3.05
N THR A 117 -7.08 -2.00 3.94
CA THR A 117 -6.10 -2.82 4.68
C THR A 117 -6.62 -3.31 6.04
N GLY A 118 -7.59 -2.63 6.64
CA GLY A 118 -8.05 -2.92 7.98
C GLY A 118 -9.33 -2.19 8.36
N ASP A 119 -9.58 -2.13 9.67
CA ASP A 119 -10.72 -1.43 10.24
C ASP A 119 -10.50 0.09 10.28
N TYR A 120 -11.57 0.81 10.64
CA TYR A 120 -11.55 2.26 10.80
C TYR A 120 -10.46 2.75 11.76
N ASN A 121 -10.24 2.06 12.88
CA ASN A 121 -9.28 2.48 13.90
C ASN A 121 -7.84 2.41 13.36
N TYR A 122 -7.50 1.33 12.65
CA TYR A 122 -6.22 1.20 11.98
C TYR A 122 -6.03 2.29 10.91
N ALA A 123 -7.04 2.52 10.07
CA ALA A 123 -6.98 3.54 9.02
C ALA A 123 -6.78 4.95 9.61
N LEU A 124 -7.55 5.28 10.66
CA LEU A 124 -7.47 6.55 11.38
C LEU A 124 -6.10 6.74 12.05
N TRP A 125 -5.59 5.69 12.71
CA TRP A 125 -4.26 5.76 13.30
C TRP A 125 -3.18 5.95 12.23
N HIS A 126 -3.25 5.22 11.11
CA HIS A 126 -2.26 5.32 10.04
C HIS A 126 -2.20 6.73 9.45
N GLN A 127 -3.35 7.33 9.10
CA GLN A 127 -3.38 8.71 8.56
C GLN A 127 -2.85 9.77 9.53
N ASN A 128 -3.02 9.55 10.84
CA ASN A 128 -2.59 10.50 11.87
C ASN A 128 -1.12 10.30 12.23
N THR A 129 -0.55 9.13 11.92
CA THR A 129 0.84 8.78 12.21
C THR A 129 1.78 9.26 11.11
N PHE A 130 1.41 9.07 9.84
CA PHE A 130 2.28 9.38 8.71
C PHE A 130 1.86 10.67 8.01
N ALA A 131 2.68 11.72 8.10
CA ALA A 131 2.45 12.97 7.39
C ALA A 131 2.54 12.80 5.86
N TYR A 132 3.42 11.91 5.40
CA TYR A 132 3.62 11.56 3.99
C TYR A 132 3.09 10.15 3.73
N SER A 133 1.78 10.02 3.52
CA SER A 133 1.14 8.76 3.14
C SER A 133 0.16 8.97 2.00
N PHE A 134 0.50 8.46 0.82
CA PHE A 134 -0.27 8.64 -0.41
C PHE A 134 -0.64 7.30 -1.03
N ARG A 135 -1.92 7.15 -1.38
CA ARG A 135 -2.41 6.09 -2.27
C ARG A 135 -2.61 6.67 -3.66
N VAL A 136 -1.91 6.13 -4.64
CA VAL A 136 -2.09 6.46 -6.05
C VAL A 136 -3.08 5.48 -6.65
N VAL A 137 -4.10 6.02 -7.31
CA VAL A 137 -5.16 5.25 -7.95
C VAL A 137 -5.24 5.64 -9.42
N HIS A 138 -5.25 4.64 -10.30
CA HIS A 138 -5.31 4.82 -11.73
C HIS A 138 -6.72 4.58 -12.23
N HIS A 139 -7.28 5.58 -12.93
CA HIS A 139 -8.52 5.53 -13.68
C HIS A 139 -9.64 4.82 -12.89
N HIS A 140 -10.14 3.67 -13.38
CA HIS A 140 -11.23 2.92 -12.76
C HIS A 140 -10.72 1.64 -12.06
N ASP A 141 -9.50 1.65 -11.52
CA ASP A 141 -8.92 0.50 -10.82
C ASP A 141 -9.88 -0.06 -9.76
N ILE A 142 -10.20 -1.35 -9.89
CA ILE A 142 -11.09 -2.09 -9.00
C ILE A 142 -10.51 -2.32 -7.60
N VAL A 143 -9.19 -2.43 -7.46
CA VAL A 143 -8.55 -2.91 -6.22
C VAL A 143 -8.72 -1.95 -5.03
N PRO A 144 -8.66 -0.63 -5.20
CA PRO A 144 -9.02 0.29 -4.12
C PRO A 144 -10.46 0.17 -3.62
N HIS A 145 -11.37 -0.43 -4.39
CA HIS A 145 -12.76 -0.62 -3.95
C HIS A 145 -12.93 -1.84 -3.06
N VAL A 146 -11.92 -2.70 -2.94
CA VAL A 146 -12.03 -3.97 -2.22
C VAL A 146 -11.21 -4.00 -0.93
N PRO A 147 -11.72 -4.67 0.11
CA PRO A 147 -13.12 -5.06 0.25
C PRO A 147 -14.03 -3.82 0.35
N LEU A 148 -15.30 -3.94 -0.08
CA LEU A 148 -16.24 -2.81 -0.12
C LEU A 148 -16.46 -2.21 1.28
N GLN A 149 -16.54 -0.89 1.39
CA GLN A 149 -16.68 -0.19 2.68
C GLN A 149 -17.83 -0.74 3.57
N ASN A 150 -18.94 -1.16 2.95
CA ASN A 150 -20.10 -1.75 3.63
C ASN A 150 -20.33 -3.20 3.17
N ALA A 151 -19.29 -4.04 3.15
CA ALA A 151 -19.45 -5.43 2.75
C ALA A 151 -20.41 -6.17 3.72
N PRO A 152 -21.46 -6.87 3.23
CA PRO A 152 -22.44 -7.55 4.08
C PRO A 152 -21.85 -8.63 5.01
N VAL A 153 -20.67 -9.12 4.67
CA VAL A 153 -19.93 -10.16 5.40
C VAL A 153 -19.17 -9.62 6.62
N ASP A 154 -19.14 -8.30 6.80
CA ASP A 154 -18.41 -7.62 7.87
C ASP A 154 -19.31 -6.61 8.58
N HIS A 155 -19.40 -6.70 9.90
CA HIS A 155 -20.15 -5.73 10.71
C HIS A 155 -19.37 -4.42 10.89
N ASP A 156 -18.04 -4.44 10.66
CA ASP A 156 -17.20 -3.26 10.71
C ASP A 156 -17.13 -2.60 9.34
N ARG A 157 -17.27 -1.27 9.29
CA ARG A 157 -16.99 -0.50 8.08
C ARG A 157 -15.49 -0.43 7.84
N MET A 158 -15.07 -0.68 6.61
CA MET A 158 -13.68 -0.59 6.20
C MET A 158 -13.37 0.78 5.62
N TYR A 159 -12.21 1.32 5.98
CA TYR A 159 -11.79 2.63 5.52
C TYR A 159 -10.37 2.62 4.98
N HIS A 160 -10.16 3.38 3.92
CA HIS A 160 -8.85 3.87 3.53
C HIS A 160 -8.38 4.97 4.47
N HIS A 161 -7.08 5.07 4.67
CA HIS A 161 -6.47 6.26 5.29
C HIS A 161 -6.57 7.47 4.33
N ARG A 162 -6.04 8.65 4.68
CA ARG A 162 -5.70 9.70 3.68
C ARG A 162 -4.26 9.50 3.19
N THR A 163 -3.84 9.96 2.03
CA THR A 163 -4.53 10.79 1.03
C THR A 163 -4.55 10.06 -0.31
N GLU A 164 -5.65 10.16 -1.05
CA GLU A 164 -5.74 9.61 -2.42
C GLU A 164 -5.22 10.61 -3.44
N VAL A 165 -4.39 10.13 -4.37
CA VAL A 165 -3.93 10.83 -5.56
C VAL A 165 -4.47 10.07 -6.77
N TRP A 166 -5.51 10.60 -7.38
CA TRP A 166 -6.26 9.90 -8.41
C TRP A 166 -5.94 10.47 -9.79
N TYR A 167 -5.60 9.59 -10.72
CA TYR A 167 -5.34 9.92 -12.11
C TYR A 167 -6.47 9.37 -12.98
N ASN A 168 -7.37 10.25 -13.41
CA ASN A 168 -8.40 9.89 -14.39
C ASN A 168 -7.89 10.05 -15.84
N ASN A 169 -6.76 9.39 -16.15
CA ASN A 169 -6.06 9.40 -17.43
C ASN A 169 -4.98 8.30 -17.42
N ASP A 170 -4.16 8.23 -18.48
CA ASP A 170 -3.09 7.25 -18.67
C ASP A 170 -1.84 7.42 -17.76
N MET A 171 -1.82 8.44 -16.90
CA MET A 171 -0.69 8.80 -16.03
C MET A 171 0.62 9.09 -16.78
N SER A 172 0.55 9.51 -18.05
CA SER A 172 1.74 9.96 -18.78
C SER A 172 2.40 11.17 -18.07
N VAL A 173 3.69 11.37 -18.36
CA VAL A 173 4.47 12.46 -17.73
C VAL A 173 3.81 13.81 -18.05
N GLY A 174 3.45 14.56 -17.01
CA GLY A 174 2.76 15.84 -17.14
C GLY A 174 1.24 15.75 -17.05
N SER A 175 0.66 14.55 -16.98
CA SER A 175 -0.77 14.36 -16.76
C SER A 175 -1.24 14.95 -15.43
N SER A 176 -2.42 15.55 -15.44
CA SER A 176 -3.07 16.08 -14.25
C SER A 176 -3.58 14.95 -13.34
N TYR A 177 -3.66 15.23 -12.05
CA TYR A 177 -4.26 14.34 -11.05
C TYR A 177 -5.14 15.15 -10.10
N GLN A 178 -6.05 14.47 -9.42
CA GLN A 178 -6.88 15.02 -8.37
C GLN A 178 -6.37 14.54 -7.01
N ILE A 179 -6.19 15.47 -6.07
CA ILE A 179 -5.89 15.15 -4.67
C ILE A 179 -7.20 15.06 -3.90
N CYS A 180 -7.39 13.95 -3.21
CA CYS A 180 -8.56 13.63 -2.43
C CYS A 180 -8.14 13.43 -0.97
N PRO A 181 -8.21 14.51 -0.16
CA PRO A 181 -7.48 14.61 1.11
C PRO A 181 -8.14 13.93 2.29
N GLU A 182 -9.43 13.60 2.21
CA GLU A 182 -10.13 12.91 3.29
C GLU A 182 -9.99 11.39 3.15
N ALA A 183 -10.47 10.66 4.15
CA ALA A 183 -10.54 9.21 4.11
C ALA A 183 -11.87 8.78 3.47
N ASP A 184 -11.80 8.00 2.38
CA ASP A 184 -12.91 7.20 1.84
C ASP A 184 -14.23 7.97 1.61
N GLY A 185 -14.13 9.22 1.12
CA GLY A 185 -15.29 10.01 0.71
C GLY A 185 -15.80 9.66 -0.69
N LEU A 186 -16.99 10.19 -1.06
CA LEU A 186 -17.61 9.99 -2.38
C LEU A 186 -17.02 10.95 -3.43
N TYR A 187 -15.70 10.89 -3.60
CA TYR A 187 -14.92 11.67 -4.55
C TYR A 187 -13.81 10.78 -5.17
N CYS A 188 -13.11 11.28 -6.19
CA CYS A 188 -12.07 10.54 -6.90
C CYS A 188 -12.54 9.15 -7.36
N VAL A 189 -11.77 8.09 -7.12
CA VAL A 189 -12.09 6.75 -7.63
C VAL A 189 -13.45 6.25 -7.13
N ASN A 190 -13.87 6.65 -5.92
CA ASN A 190 -15.16 6.25 -5.36
C ASN A 190 -16.39 6.80 -6.13
N GLN A 191 -16.20 7.69 -7.11
CA GLN A 191 -17.26 8.13 -8.04
C GLN A 191 -17.45 7.18 -9.22
N GLN A 192 -16.49 6.28 -9.47
CA GLN A 192 -16.51 5.34 -10.57
C GLN A 192 -17.34 4.11 -10.22
N VAL A 193 -18.12 3.63 -11.19
CA VAL A 193 -19.01 2.47 -11.04
C VAL A 193 -18.63 1.34 -12.01
N ASP A 194 -17.94 1.66 -13.10
CA ASP A 194 -17.41 0.75 -14.12
C ASP A 194 -15.94 0.41 -13.83
N LEU A 195 -15.75 -0.49 -12.86
CA LEU A 195 -14.41 -0.86 -12.38
C LEU A 195 -13.65 -1.76 -13.38
N SER A 196 -12.34 -1.58 -13.46
CA SER A 196 -11.45 -2.20 -14.45
C SER A 196 -10.24 -2.86 -13.79
N TRP A 197 -10.06 -4.16 -14.04
CA TRP A 197 -8.82 -4.84 -13.68
C TRP A 197 -7.64 -4.41 -14.57
N ASN A 198 -7.90 -3.98 -15.82
CA ASN A 198 -6.84 -3.53 -16.71
C ASN A 198 -6.18 -2.24 -16.17
N ASP A 199 -6.97 -1.36 -15.56
CA ASP A 199 -6.45 -0.13 -14.96
C ASP A 199 -5.59 -0.43 -13.74
N HIS A 200 -5.88 -1.52 -13.02
CA HIS A 200 -5.06 -1.99 -11.91
C HIS A 200 -3.63 -2.39 -12.32
N THR A 201 -3.43 -2.88 -13.54
CA THR A 201 -2.13 -3.34 -13.99
C THR A 201 -1.32 -2.27 -14.71
N HIS A 202 -1.88 -1.08 -14.91
CA HIS A 202 -1.23 0.02 -15.62
C HIS A 202 -1.02 1.21 -14.70
N TYR A 203 0.23 1.64 -14.52
CA TYR A 203 0.55 2.84 -13.74
C TYR A 203 1.65 3.64 -14.43
N PHE A 204 1.51 4.96 -14.44
CA PHE A 204 2.48 5.88 -15.07
C PHE A 204 2.74 5.53 -16.55
N ASN A 205 1.67 5.27 -17.31
CA ASN A 205 1.68 4.80 -18.69
C ASN A 205 2.55 3.53 -18.89
N THR A 206 2.58 2.63 -17.90
CA THR A 206 3.41 1.42 -17.88
C THR A 206 2.56 0.21 -17.54
N ASP A 207 2.64 -0.85 -18.34
CA ASP A 207 2.09 -2.16 -17.97
C ASP A 207 3.02 -2.84 -16.96
N LEU A 208 2.57 -2.90 -15.70
CA LEU A 208 3.32 -3.48 -14.59
C LEU A 208 3.44 -5.01 -14.69
N ASN A 209 2.61 -5.69 -15.49
CA ASN A 209 2.69 -7.14 -15.65
C ASN A 209 3.97 -7.57 -16.38
N VAL A 210 4.39 -6.78 -17.38
CA VAL A 210 5.52 -7.11 -18.24
C VAL A 210 6.76 -6.25 -17.97
N TYR A 211 6.61 -5.10 -17.30
CA TYR A 211 7.72 -4.15 -17.11
C TYR A 211 8.96 -4.77 -16.46
N GLY A 212 8.77 -5.60 -15.43
CA GLY A 212 9.86 -6.31 -14.76
C GLY A 212 10.54 -7.35 -15.67
N ASP A 213 9.74 -8.12 -16.41
CA ASP A 213 10.22 -9.16 -17.34
C ASP A 213 10.96 -8.56 -18.53
N LEU A 214 10.64 -7.33 -18.91
CA LEU A 214 11.35 -6.54 -19.93
C LEU A 214 12.64 -5.89 -19.41
N GLY A 215 13.04 -6.16 -18.17
CA GLY A 215 14.29 -5.64 -17.58
C GLY A 215 14.21 -4.19 -17.10
N CYS A 216 13.01 -3.71 -16.76
CA CYS A 216 12.78 -2.36 -16.23
C CYS A 216 13.35 -1.25 -17.15
N PRO A 217 12.88 -1.14 -18.41
CA PRO A 217 13.40 -0.16 -19.36
C PRO A 217 13.22 1.27 -18.84
N LYS A 218 14.28 2.08 -18.89
CA LYS A 218 14.22 3.49 -18.50
C LYS A 218 13.27 4.24 -19.45
N LYS A 219 12.40 5.06 -18.87
CA LYS A 219 11.57 6.03 -19.58
C LYS A 219 12.23 7.40 -19.60
#